data_AF-A0A956KF49-F1
#
_entry.id   AF-A0A956KF49-F1
#
_cell.length_a   1.000
_cell.length_b   1.000
_cell.length_c   1.000
_cell.angle_alpha   90.00
_cell.angle_beta   90.00
_cell.angle_gamma   90.00
#
_symmetry.space_group_name_H-M   'P 1'
#
loop_
_entity.id
_entity.type
_entity.pdbx_description
1 polymer ?
#
loop_
_entity_poly.entity_id
_entity_poly.type
_entity_poly.pdbx_seq_one_letter_code
_entity_poly.pdbx_strand_id
1 'polypeptide(L)'
;VVVAAERLIERAGAGQLSARWCAQVVSPFQEATRGYPFSRSLDDARLADVSAVFAPESGALWIFLKTDLATILSQGPEGFTLTARGEKLGIDPALAGFYTAAGDVRRVLFATDATAPSLAMTATLASVRNAREIALVVDDSEARWTPMPTGRAPVEWTGSGAAAGASLLLRTSVLEQRYTQRGSWGLWRLIEDNATSLERGPDGAIVARFPIQADAERDIEVRLTPARPDTPLFGVAARPTGPMEVFRQRALQIPRTLSSGAAPCHRIPAVTERHEQGERNE
;
A
#
# COMPACT_ATOMS: atom_id res chain seq x y z
N VAL A 1 -3.44 0.36 -50.17
CA VAL A 1 -3.41 -1.04 -49.66
C VAL A 1 -2.43 -1.19 -48.49
N VAL A 2 -1.20 -0.70 -48.57
CA VAL A 2 -0.18 -0.78 -47.48
C VAL A 2 -0.66 -0.14 -46.15
N VAL A 3 -1.21 1.08 -46.19
CA VAL A 3 -1.74 1.78 -44.99
C VAL A 3 -2.91 1.04 -44.32
N ALA A 4 -3.70 0.27 -45.09
CA ALA A 4 -4.82 -0.50 -44.54
C ALA A 4 -4.32 -1.79 -43.85
N ALA A 5 -3.30 -2.44 -44.41
CA ALA A 5 -2.65 -3.60 -43.80
C ALA A 5 -1.86 -3.23 -42.53
N GLU A 6 -1.15 -2.11 -42.53
CA GLU A 6 -0.46 -1.58 -41.34
C GLU A 6 -1.46 -1.30 -40.21
N ARG A 7 -2.59 -0.64 -40.51
CA ARG A 7 -3.65 -0.39 -39.52
C ARG A 7 -4.29 -1.67 -38.98
N LEU A 8 -4.37 -2.73 -39.76
CA LEU A 8 -4.89 -4.02 -39.32
C LEU A 8 -3.90 -4.75 -38.39
N ILE A 9 -2.61 -4.71 -38.70
CA ILE A 9 -1.54 -5.28 -37.86
C ILE A 9 -1.42 -4.52 -36.54
N GLU A 10 -1.48 -3.19 -36.57
CA GLU A 10 -1.48 -2.34 -35.37
C GLU A 10 -2.70 -2.62 -34.48
N ARG A 11 -3.88 -2.81 -35.07
CA ARG A 11 -5.11 -3.17 -34.33
C ARG A 11 -5.03 -4.58 -33.72
N ALA A 12 -4.50 -5.56 -34.45
CA ALA A 12 -4.30 -6.91 -33.94
C ALA A 12 -3.29 -6.92 -32.77
N GLY A 13 -2.20 -6.16 -32.89
CA GLY A 13 -1.22 -5.96 -31.82
C GLY A 13 -1.83 -5.29 -30.59
N ALA A 14 -2.64 -4.25 -30.78
CA ALA A 14 -3.34 -3.56 -29.70
C ALA A 14 -4.37 -4.46 -28.98
N GLY A 15 -5.06 -5.34 -29.72
CA GLY A 15 -5.97 -6.33 -29.16
C GLY A 15 -5.26 -7.34 -28.28
N GLN A 16 -4.13 -7.90 -28.76
CA GLN A 16 -3.33 -8.85 -27.99
C GLN A 16 -2.71 -8.22 -26.74
N LEU A 17 -2.21 -6.98 -26.86
CA LEU A 17 -1.66 -6.22 -25.74
C LEU A 17 -2.73 -5.94 -24.67
N SER A 18 -3.94 -5.58 -25.09
CA SER A 18 -5.08 -5.35 -24.18
C SER A 18 -5.49 -6.63 -23.46
N ALA A 19 -5.52 -7.77 -24.15
CA ALA A 19 -5.83 -9.07 -23.52
C ALA A 19 -4.78 -9.45 -22.46
N ARG A 20 -3.49 -9.23 -22.74
CA ARG A 20 -2.42 -9.44 -21.74
C ARG A 20 -2.55 -8.49 -20.55
N TRP A 21 -2.83 -7.21 -20.80
CA TRP A 21 -3.07 -6.23 -19.73
C TRP A 21 -4.18 -6.69 -18.78
N CYS A 22 -5.31 -7.16 -19.31
CA CYS A 22 -6.42 -7.64 -18.49
C CYS A 22 -6.03 -8.84 -17.62
N ALA A 23 -5.37 -9.83 -18.21
CA ALA A 23 -5.03 -11.08 -17.51
C ALA A 23 -3.86 -10.92 -16.54
N GLN A 24 -2.81 -10.20 -16.94
CA GLN A 24 -1.55 -10.13 -16.19
C GLN A 24 -1.52 -8.98 -15.19
N VAL A 25 -2.29 -7.91 -15.42
CA VAL A 25 -2.24 -6.72 -14.56
C VAL A 25 -3.59 -6.46 -13.90
N VAL A 26 -4.67 -6.34 -14.67
CA VAL A 26 -5.96 -5.91 -14.12
C VAL A 26 -6.50 -6.87 -13.08
N SER A 27 -6.51 -8.17 -13.36
CA SER A 27 -7.03 -9.16 -12.42
C SER A 27 -6.19 -9.26 -11.14
N PRO A 28 -4.84 -9.42 -11.19
CA PRO A 28 -4.02 -9.44 -9.98
C PRO A 28 -4.12 -8.14 -9.17
N PHE A 29 -4.16 -6.98 -9.83
CA PHE A 29 -4.31 -5.69 -9.17
C PHE A 29 -5.63 -5.58 -8.41
N GLN A 30 -6.73 -6.04 -9.00
CA GLN A 30 -8.05 -6.00 -8.34
C GLN A 30 -8.08 -6.83 -7.07
N GLU A 31 -7.43 -8.00 -7.04
CA GLU A 31 -7.33 -8.80 -5.82
C GLU A 31 -6.36 -8.20 -4.81
N ALA A 32 -5.19 -7.72 -5.26
CA ALA A 32 -4.21 -7.08 -4.37
C ALA A 32 -4.71 -5.81 -3.69
N THR A 33 -5.64 -5.10 -4.33
CA THR A 33 -6.25 -3.87 -3.81
C THR A 33 -7.59 -4.11 -3.12
N ARG A 34 -7.92 -5.38 -2.85
CA ARG A 34 -9.12 -5.76 -2.11
C ARG A 34 -8.86 -5.63 -0.61
N GLY A 35 -9.44 -4.62 0.01
CA GLY A 35 -9.37 -4.41 1.46
C GLY A 35 -8.56 -3.19 1.86
N TYR A 36 -8.20 -3.12 3.14
CA TYR A 36 -7.36 -2.06 3.69
C TYR A 36 -5.90 -2.25 3.26
N PRO A 37 -5.18 -1.18 2.87
CA PRO A 37 -5.56 0.24 2.98
C PRO A 37 -6.19 0.85 1.73
N PHE A 38 -6.25 0.11 0.62
CA PHE A 38 -6.78 0.59 -0.66
C PHE A 38 -8.27 0.95 -0.61
N SER A 39 -8.98 0.40 0.38
CA SER A 39 -10.33 0.78 0.77
C SER A 39 -10.41 0.86 2.30
N ARG A 40 -11.46 1.50 2.84
CA ARG A 40 -11.72 1.52 4.29
C ARG A 40 -12.42 0.24 4.78
N SER A 41 -12.11 -0.90 4.17
CA SER A 41 -12.67 -2.20 4.56
C SER A 41 -12.17 -2.62 5.94
N LEU A 42 -12.94 -3.47 6.62
CA LEU A 42 -12.49 -4.16 7.83
C LEU A 42 -11.45 -5.23 7.50
N ASP A 43 -11.56 -5.86 6.33
CA ASP A 43 -10.60 -6.87 5.88
C ASP A 43 -9.33 -6.20 5.35
N ASP A 44 -8.20 -6.78 5.71
CA ASP A 44 -6.87 -6.38 5.24
C ASP A 44 -6.59 -6.93 3.84
N ALA A 45 -5.97 -6.10 2.99
CA ALA A 45 -5.40 -6.57 1.74
C ALA A 45 -4.24 -7.54 2.03
N ARG A 46 -4.22 -8.69 1.36
CA ARG A 46 -3.18 -9.70 1.60
C ARG A 46 -1.84 -9.17 1.09
N LEU A 47 -0.83 -9.09 1.97
CA LEU A 47 0.50 -8.59 1.58
C LEU A 47 1.15 -9.43 0.46
N ALA A 48 0.83 -10.72 0.37
CA ALA A 48 1.30 -11.58 -0.71
C ALA A 48 0.77 -11.11 -2.08
N ASP A 49 -0.52 -10.76 -2.17
CA ASP A 49 -1.11 -10.24 -3.42
C ASP A 49 -0.56 -8.85 -3.75
N VAL A 50 -0.40 -7.99 -2.72
CA VAL A 50 0.23 -6.68 -2.87
C VAL A 50 1.66 -6.83 -3.41
N SER A 51 2.42 -7.80 -2.90
CA SER A 51 3.78 -8.09 -3.39
C SER A 51 3.78 -8.59 -4.83
N ALA A 52 2.85 -9.50 -5.18
CA ALA A 52 2.71 -10.02 -6.53
C ALA A 52 2.43 -8.92 -7.58
N VAL A 53 1.87 -7.78 -7.16
CA VAL A 53 1.55 -6.66 -8.04
C VAL A 53 2.60 -5.56 -8.00
N PHE A 54 3.06 -5.17 -6.80
CA PHE A 54 3.83 -3.96 -6.58
C PHE A 54 5.32 -4.16 -6.29
N ALA A 55 5.80 -5.39 -6.01
CA ALA A 55 7.22 -5.61 -5.70
C ALA A 55 8.13 -5.11 -6.85
N PRO A 56 9.23 -4.37 -6.58
CA PRO A 56 9.95 -3.59 -7.61
C PRO A 56 10.39 -4.37 -8.84
N GLU A 57 10.91 -5.58 -8.66
CA GLU A 57 11.46 -6.40 -9.74
C GLU A 57 10.52 -7.51 -10.23
N SER A 58 9.72 -8.07 -9.33
CA SER A 58 8.86 -9.23 -9.62
C SER A 58 7.37 -8.90 -9.72
N GLY A 59 6.97 -7.67 -9.40
CA GLY A 59 5.58 -7.25 -9.41
C GLY A 59 5.03 -7.17 -10.84
N ALA A 60 3.82 -7.69 -11.03
CA ALA A 60 3.18 -7.77 -12.34
C ALA A 60 3.11 -6.42 -13.07
N LEU A 61 2.92 -5.32 -12.33
CA LEU A 61 2.90 -3.97 -12.90
C LEU A 61 4.23 -3.61 -13.56
N TRP A 62 5.33 -3.87 -12.87
CA TRP A 62 6.67 -3.46 -13.28
C TRP A 62 7.24 -4.38 -14.35
N ILE A 63 6.93 -5.67 -14.28
CA ILE A 63 7.21 -6.61 -15.36
C ILE A 63 6.51 -6.14 -16.64
N PHE A 64 5.20 -5.90 -16.60
CA PHE A 64 4.44 -5.46 -17.78
C PHE A 64 4.92 -4.11 -18.31
N LEU A 65 5.32 -3.19 -17.43
CA LEU A 65 5.92 -1.92 -17.82
C LEU A 65 7.20 -2.14 -18.65
N LYS A 66 8.12 -2.98 -18.13
CA LYS A 66 9.41 -3.27 -18.76
C LYS A 66 9.23 -4.05 -20.08
N THR A 67 8.30 -4.98 -20.14
CA THR A 67 8.13 -5.88 -21.30
C THR A 67 7.28 -5.28 -22.42
N ASP A 68 6.18 -4.61 -22.07
CA ASP A 68 5.13 -4.26 -23.04
C ASP A 68 4.94 -2.75 -23.20
N LEU A 69 5.27 -1.95 -22.17
CA LEU A 69 5.01 -0.50 -22.18
C LEU A 69 6.26 0.38 -22.24
N ALA A 70 7.47 -0.19 -22.28
CA ALA A 70 8.72 0.57 -22.22
C ALA A 70 8.92 1.59 -23.36
N THR A 71 8.28 1.37 -24.51
CA THR A 71 8.29 2.33 -25.65
C THR A 71 7.07 3.26 -25.68
N ILE A 72 6.09 3.02 -24.81
CA ILE A 72 4.81 3.74 -24.71
C ILE A 72 4.84 4.73 -23.56
N LEU A 73 5.47 4.37 -22.45
CA LEU A 73 5.63 5.19 -21.26
C LEU A 73 7.09 5.56 -21.08
N SER A 74 7.33 6.80 -20.68
CA SER A 74 8.63 7.28 -20.24
C SER A 74 8.56 7.63 -18.77
N GLN A 75 9.58 7.28 -17.99
CA GLN A 75 9.71 7.69 -16.60
C GLN A 75 10.56 8.96 -16.52
N GLY A 76 9.99 10.02 -15.95
CA GLY A 76 10.68 11.28 -15.64
C GLY A 76 10.69 11.60 -14.15
N PRO A 77 11.25 12.76 -13.76
CA PRO A 77 11.32 13.20 -12.36
C PRO A 77 9.94 13.35 -11.70
N GLU A 78 8.97 13.88 -12.45
CA GLU A 78 7.60 14.14 -11.97
C GLU A 78 6.70 12.91 -12.01
N GLY A 79 7.16 11.80 -12.60
CA GLY A 79 6.37 10.59 -12.82
C GLY A 79 6.44 10.10 -14.25
N PHE A 80 5.46 9.29 -14.63
CA PHE A 80 5.34 8.73 -15.97
C PHE A 80 4.60 9.67 -16.92
N THR A 81 5.00 9.65 -18.19
CA THR A 81 4.32 10.33 -19.29
C THR A 81 4.17 9.39 -20.49
N LEU A 82 3.20 9.66 -21.36
CA LEU A 82 3.13 8.99 -22.66
C LEU A 82 4.25 9.48 -23.58
N THR A 83 4.82 8.57 -24.35
CA THR A 83 5.68 8.91 -25.48
C THR A 83 4.83 9.30 -26.69
N ALA A 84 5.42 9.95 -27.68
CA ALA A 84 4.76 10.21 -28.97
C ALA A 84 4.21 8.93 -29.64
N ARG A 85 4.86 7.78 -29.39
CA ARG A 85 4.36 6.48 -29.84
C ARG A 85 3.09 6.07 -29.09
N GLY A 86 3.06 6.22 -27.77
CA GLY A 86 1.87 5.96 -26.96
C GLY A 86 0.68 6.81 -27.38
N GLU A 87 0.91 8.10 -27.64
CA GLU A 87 -0.12 9.02 -28.16
C GLU A 87 -0.64 8.58 -29.53
N LYS A 88 0.26 8.25 -30.47
CA LYS A 88 -0.10 7.77 -31.82
C LYS A 88 -0.93 6.47 -31.77
N LEU A 89 -0.65 5.59 -30.82
CA LEU A 89 -1.38 4.34 -30.62
C LEU A 89 -2.72 4.55 -29.88
N GLY A 90 -3.04 5.78 -29.47
CA GLY A 90 -4.28 6.10 -28.76
C GLY A 90 -4.36 5.43 -27.39
N ILE A 91 -3.22 5.28 -26.71
CA ILE A 91 -3.15 4.72 -25.34
C ILE A 91 -3.91 5.64 -24.38
N ASP A 92 -4.63 5.05 -23.43
CA ASP A 92 -5.38 5.79 -22.42
C ASP A 92 -4.43 6.73 -21.64
N PRO A 93 -4.65 8.06 -21.68
CA PRO A 93 -3.83 9.02 -20.94
C PRO A 93 -3.79 8.76 -19.43
N ALA A 94 -4.82 8.11 -18.86
CA ALA A 94 -4.86 7.77 -17.44
C ALA A 94 -3.76 6.77 -17.04
N LEU A 95 -3.20 6.01 -18.00
CA LEU A 95 -2.17 5.01 -17.74
C LEU A 95 -0.90 5.61 -17.13
N ALA A 96 -0.50 6.81 -17.58
CA ALA A 96 0.67 7.51 -17.08
C ALA A 96 0.47 7.97 -15.61
N GLY A 97 -0.69 8.53 -15.31
CA GLY A 97 -1.06 8.88 -13.93
C GLY A 97 -1.13 7.65 -13.02
N PHE A 98 -1.68 6.55 -13.53
CA PHE A 98 -1.75 5.27 -12.83
C PHE A 98 -0.38 4.72 -12.45
N TYR A 99 0.56 4.62 -13.40
CA TYR A 99 1.90 4.13 -13.10
C TYR A 99 2.67 5.05 -12.15
N THR A 100 2.41 6.36 -12.19
CA THR A 100 2.98 7.31 -11.22
C THR A 100 2.48 7.03 -9.81
N ALA A 101 1.16 6.92 -9.62
CA ALA A 101 0.56 6.61 -8.32
C ALA A 101 0.96 5.22 -7.80
N ALA A 102 1.01 4.21 -8.69
CA ALA A 102 1.48 2.88 -8.34
C ALA A 102 2.96 2.87 -7.91
N GLY A 103 3.78 3.74 -8.52
CA GLY A 103 5.17 3.96 -8.12
C GLY A 103 5.30 4.54 -6.71
N ASP A 104 4.38 5.40 -6.32
CA ASP A 104 4.32 5.94 -4.96
C ASP A 104 3.94 4.86 -3.94
N VAL A 105 2.93 4.04 -4.26
CA VAL A 105 2.57 2.84 -3.45
C VAL A 105 3.76 1.90 -3.29
N ARG A 106 4.48 1.60 -4.38
CA ARG A 106 5.70 0.79 -4.30
C ARG A 106 6.72 1.39 -3.35
N ARG A 107 7.01 2.68 -3.46
CA ARG A 107 8.05 3.35 -2.66
C ARG A 107 7.73 3.39 -1.17
N VAL A 108 6.47 3.58 -0.80
CA VAL A 108 6.10 3.62 0.62
C VAL A 108 6.12 2.24 1.27
N LEU A 109 5.92 1.16 0.50
CA LEU A 109 5.85 -0.22 0.99
C LEU A 109 7.18 -0.98 0.88
N PHE A 110 7.90 -0.85 -0.23
CA PHE A 110 9.06 -1.68 -0.56
C PHE A 110 10.36 -0.86 -0.54
N ALA A 111 11.42 -1.45 0.01
CA ALA A 111 12.78 -0.97 -0.29
C ALA A 111 13.14 -1.30 -1.74
N THR A 112 14.20 -0.68 -2.27
CA THR A 112 14.56 -0.73 -3.70
C THR A 112 14.54 -2.12 -4.31
N ASP A 113 15.04 -3.13 -3.61
CA ASP A 113 15.15 -4.51 -4.09
C ASP A 113 14.34 -5.52 -3.25
N ALA A 114 13.39 -5.03 -2.44
CA ALA A 114 12.63 -5.88 -1.53
C ALA A 114 11.52 -6.64 -2.25
N THR A 115 11.38 -7.93 -1.96
CA THR A 115 10.29 -8.77 -2.49
C THR A 115 9.03 -8.74 -1.62
N ALA A 116 9.13 -8.19 -0.41
CA ALA A 116 8.03 -8.06 0.55
C ALA A 116 8.01 -6.64 1.14
N PRO A 117 6.83 -6.12 1.53
CA PRO A 117 6.71 -4.85 2.22
C PRO A 117 7.43 -4.88 3.57
N SER A 118 8.18 -3.83 3.86
CA SER A 118 8.67 -3.57 5.21
C SER A 118 8.98 -2.10 5.41
N LEU A 119 8.89 -1.67 6.67
CA LEU A 119 9.32 -0.34 7.09
C LEU A 119 9.98 -0.41 8.47
N ALA A 120 11.31 -0.25 8.48
CA ALA A 120 12.08 -0.05 9.69
C ALA A 120 11.93 1.40 10.20
N MET A 121 11.73 1.54 11.50
CA MET A 121 11.52 2.81 12.19
C MET A 121 12.20 2.82 13.56
N THR A 122 12.39 4.00 14.12
CA THR A 122 12.65 4.18 15.55
C THR A 122 11.40 4.75 16.20
N ALA A 123 10.79 4.00 17.11
CA ALA A 123 9.65 4.47 17.89
C ALA A 123 10.15 5.24 19.11
N THR A 124 9.64 6.45 19.31
CA THR A 124 9.86 7.31 20.48
C THR A 124 8.53 7.54 21.19
N LEU A 125 8.42 7.16 22.46
CA LEU A 125 7.24 7.36 23.30
C LEU A 125 7.48 8.53 24.25
N ALA A 126 6.55 9.49 24.25
CA ALA A 126 6.60 10.62 25.18
C ALA A 126 6.21 10.17 26.59
N SER A 127 6.85 10.74 27.62
CA SER A 127 6.50 10.46 29.00
C SER A 127 5.10 10.99 29.33
N VAL A 128 4.23 10.12 29.86
CA VAL A 128 2.95 10.52 30.43
C VAL A 128 3.08 10.60 31.96
N ARG A 129 2.59 11.68 32.58
CA ARG A 129 2.63 11.84 34.04
C ARG A 129 1.95 10.65 34.74
N ASN A 130 2.60 10.09 35.75
CA ASN A 130 2.16 8.90 36.51
C ASN A 130 2.08 7.60 35.70
N ALA A 131 2.59 7.57 34.46
CA ALA A 131 2.75 6.33 33.73
C ALA A 131 3.83 5.46 34.40
N ARG A 132 3.47 4.21 34.64
CA ARG A 132 4.39 3.15 35.04
C ARG A 132 4.99 2.48 33.81
N GLU A 133 4.25 2.46 32.72
CA GLU A 133 4.64 1.85 31.45
C GLU A 133 3.88 2.47 30.30
N ILE A 134 4.58 2.66 29.19
CA ILE A 134 3.99 2.88 27.86
C ILE A 134 4.69 1.90 26.93
N ALA A 135 3.94 1.07 26.22
CA ALA A 135 4.51 0.08 25.31
C ALA A 135 3.82 0.13 23.95
N LEU A 136 4.60 0.21 22.89
CA LEU A 136 4.17 0.02 21.51
C LEU A 136 4.73 -1.32 21.02
N VAL A 137 3.86 -2.24 20.65
CA VAL A 137 4.22 -3.49 19.96
C VAL A 137 3.81 -3.35 18.51
N VAL A 138 4.71 -3.69 17.59
CA VAL A 138 4.50 -3.73 16.14
C VAL A 138 4.99 -5.07 15.64
N ASP A 139 4.08 -5.91 15.15
CA ASP A 139 4.35 -7.30 14.81
C ASP A 139 5.10 -8.01 15.96
N ASP A 140 6.31 -8.52 15.69
CA ASP A 140 7.18 -9.15 16.69
C ASP A 140 8.15 -8.17 17.40
N SER A 141 8.13 -6.89 17.05
CA SER A 141 8.98 -5.84 17.65
C SER A 141 8.28 -5.10 18.78
N GLU A 142 8.99 -4.75 19.85
CA GLU A 142 8.45 -3.97 20.96
C GLU A 142 9.33 -2.76 21.29
N ALA A 143 8.69 -1.59 21.36
CA ALA A 143 9.22 -0.38 21.97
C ALA A 143 8.54 -0.13 23.31
N ARG A 144 9.31 -0.18 24.40
CA ARG A 144 8.79 0.03 25.75
C ARG A 144 9.45 1.22 26.41
N TRP A 145 8.66 2.16 26.87
CA TRP A 145 9.08 3.20 27.79
C TRP A 145 8.73 2.80 29.23
N THR A 146 9.75 2.83 30.08
CA THR A 146 9.63 2.84 31.54
C THR A 146 10.44 4.04 32.06
N PRO A 147 10.34 4.40 33.35
CA PRO A 147 11.03 5.58 33.89
C PRO A 147 12.56 5.67 33.66
N MET A 148 13.26 4.62 33.18
CA MET A 148 14.60 4.67 32.53
C MET A 148 14.86 3.43 31.62
N PRO A 149 15.71 3.46 30.56
CA PRO A 149 16.23 4.59 29.78
C PRO A 149 15.66 4.64 28.35
N THR A 150 15.64 5.87 27.80
CA THR A 150 15.14 6.34 26.49
C THR A 150 13.89 5.64 25.99
N GLY A 151 12.77 6.35 25.88
CA GLY A 151 11.55 5.84 25.23
C GLY A 151 11.70 5.56 23.74
N ARG A 152 12.92 5.26 23.27
CA ARG A 152 13.33 5.02 21.90
C ARG A 152 13.72 3.56 21.74
N ALA A 153 13.10 2.88 20.78
CA ALA A 153 13.50 1.54 20.38
C ALA A 153 13.29 1.35 18.88
N PRO A 154 14.11 0.50 18.22
CA PRO A 154 13.84 0.09 16.86
C PRO A 154 12.54 -0.71 16.81
N VAL A 155 11.71 -0.45 15.81
CA VAL A 155 10.54 -1.26 15.47
C VAL A 155 10.50 -1.45 13.97
N GLU A 156 9.97 -2.57 13.52
CA GLU A 156 9.80 -2.86 12.11
C GLU A 156 8.38 -3.33 11.85
N TRP A 157 7.72 -2.71 10.88
CA TRP A 157 6.48 -3.24 10.33
C TRP A 157 6.80 -4.11 9.13
N THR A 158 6.40 -5.38 9.19
CA THR A 158 6.43 -6.35 8.09
C THR A 158 5.04 -6.85 7.75
N GLY A 159 4.09 -6.77 8.71
CA GLY A 159 2.74 -7.30 8.60
C GLY A 159 2.66 -8.82 8.39
N SER A 160 3.73 -9.53 8.74
CA SER A 160 3.85 -10.98 8.58
C SER A 160 3.94 -11.69 9.94
N GLY A 161 3.70 -13.00 9.95
CA GLY A 161 3.80 -13.81 11.16
C GLY A 161 2.52 -13.87 12.01
N ALA A 162 2.55 -14.71 13.05
CA ALA A 162 1.40 -14.94 13.92
C ALA A 162 1.09 -13.73 14.83
N ALA A 163 2.08 -12.86 15.07
CA ALA A 163 1.95 -11.64 15.85
C ALA A 163 1.58 -10.40 15.00
N ALA A 164 1.30 -10.56 13.70
CA ALA A 164 1.02 -9.46 12.80
C ALA A 164 -0.05 -8.51 13.36
N GLY A 165 0.31 -7.23 13.48
CA GLY A 165 -0.56 -6.21 14.07
C GLY A 165 0.21 -5.16 14.85
N ALA A 166 -0.52 -4.38 15.65
CA ALA A 166 0.08 -3.45 16.59
C ALA A 166 -0.77 -3.29 17.84
N SER A 167 -0.12 -2.94 18.95
CA SER A 167 -0.80 -2.52 20.16
C SER A 167 -0.07 -1.39 20.86
N LEU A 168 -0.83 -0.47 21.47
CA LEU A 168 -0.32 0.61 22.30
C LEU A 168 -0.92 0.48 23.69
N LEU A 169 -0.08 0.27 24.70
CA LEU A 169 -0.44 0.13 26.11
C LEU A 169 0.00 1.38 26.88
N LEU A 170 -0.89 1.89 27.72
CA LEU A 170 -0.58 2.81 28.81
C LEU A 170 -1.00 2.16 30.14
N ARG A 171 -0.08 2.09 31.09
CA ARG A 171 -0.35 1.63 32.45
C ARG A 171 0.08 2.68 33.46
N THR A 172 -0.84 3.04 34.35
CA THR A 172 -0.60 3.90 35.52
C THR A 172 -0.92 3.13 36.80
N SER A 173 -0.97 3.78 37.96
CA SER A 173 -1.44 3.15 39.20
C SER A 173 -2.95 2.90 39.24
N VAL A 174 -3.74 3.59 38.42
CA VAL A 174 -5.21 3.60 38.47
C VAL A 174 -5.88 3.29 37.13
N LEU A 175 -5.10 3.20 36.05
CA LEU A 175 -5.58 3.01 34.69
C LEU A 175 -4.67 2.02 33.95
N GLU A 176 -5.28 1.05 33.28
CA GLU A 176 -4.66 0.29 32.19
C GLU A 176 -5.52 0.49 30.94
N GLN A 177 -4.92 1.05 29.89
CA GLN A 177 -5.59 1.31 28.62
C GLN A 177 -4.77 0.70 27.49
N ARG A 178 -5.44 0.02 26.56
CA ARG A 178 -4.79 -0.61 25.41
C ARG A 178 -5.57 -0.35 24.12
N TYR A 179 -4.87 0.16 23.11
CA TYR A 179 -5.30 0.11 21.72
C TYR A 179 -4.72 -1.14 21.07
N THR A 180 -5.49 -1.85 20.25
CA THR A 180 -5.02 -3.05 19.57
C THR A 180 -5.67 -3.15 18.20
N GLN A 181 -4.84 -3.41 17.19
CA GLN A 181 -5.29 -3.81 15.87
C GLN A 181 -4.48 -5.02 15.42
N ARG A 182 -5.18 -6.06 14.99
CA ARG A 182 -4.56 -7.28 14.46
C ARG A 182 -4.47 -7.20 12.94
N GLY A 183 -3.69 -8.11 12.37
CA GLY A 183 -3.60 -8.28 10.93
C GLY A 183 -2.38 -7.57 10.35
N SER A 184 -2.11 -7.90 9.09
CA SER A 184 -0.92 -7.44 8.36
C SER A 184 -0.80 -5.92 8.30
N TRP A 185 -1.90 -5.18 8.44
CA TRP A 185 -1.89 -3.72 8.41
C TRP A 185 -2.19 -3.08 9.76
N GLY A 186 -2.12 -3.86 10.85
CA GLY A 186 -2.57 -3.42 12.17
C GLY A 186 -1.88 -2.17 12.69
N LEU A 187 -0.59 -1.94 12.41
CA LEU A 187 0.07 -0.67 12.77
C LEU A 187 -0.61 0.54 12.14
N TRP A 188 -0.79 0.50 10.82
CA TRP A 188 -1.33 1.61 10.06
C TRP A 188 -2.78 1.88 10.44
N ARG A 189 -3.56 0.80 10.60
CA ARG A 189 -4.95 0.88 11.07
C ARG A 189 -5.05 1.39 12.51
N LEU A 190 -4.14 0.98 13.39
CA LEU A 190 -4.12 1.47 14.78
C LEU A 190 -3.97 2.98 14.81
N ILE A 191 -3.04 3.52 14.03
CA ILE A 191 -2.81 4.96 13.92
C ILE A 191 -4.01 5.65 13.27
N GLU A 192 -4.47 5.16 12.10
CA GLU A 192 -5.55 5.81 11.35
C GLU A 192 -6.88 5.85 12.12
N ASP A 193 -7.23 4.76 12.82
CA ASP A 193 -8.54 4.64 13.47
C ASP A 193 -8.59 5.27 14.88
N ASN A 194 -7.45 5.39 15.56
CA ASN A 194 -7.43 5.74 17.00
C ASN A 194 -6.67 7.03 17.32
N ALA A 195 -5.86 7.58 16.41
CA ALA A 195 -5.15 8.83 16.67
C ALA A 195 -6.10 10.04 16.54
N THR A 196 -6.07 10.94 17.52
CA THR A 196 -6.79 12.23 17.51
C THR A 196 -6.07 13.29 16.69
N SER A 197 -4.74 13.20 16.61
CA SER A 197 -3.91 14.02 15.74
C SER A 197 -2.84 13.14 15.08
N LEU A 198 -2.57 13.44 13.81
CA LEU A 198 -1.57 12.76 13.00
C LEU A 198 -0.84 13.81 12.15
N GLU A 199 0.45 13.98 12.43
CA GLU A 199 1.29 15.04 11.84
C GLU A 199 2.61 14.46 11.30
N ARG A 200 3.14 15.09 10.26
CA ARG A 200 4.48 14.81 9.75
C ARG A 200 5.48 15.74 10.43
N GLY A 201 6.39 15.17 11.22
CA GLY A 201 7.48 15.87 11.88
C GLY A 201 8.55 16.37 10.89
N PRO A 202 9.43 17.30 11.34
CA PRO A 202 10.41 17.97 10.49
C PRO A 202 11.50 17.05 9.91
N ASP A 203 11.77 15.91 10.54
CA ASP A 203 12.67 14.83 10.10
C ASP A 203 11.94 13.73 9.30
N GLY A 204 10.69 13.98 8.89
CA GLY A 204 9.82 12.98 8.27
C GLY A 204 9.21 11.97 9.24
N ALA A 205 9.39 12.17 10.56
CA ALA A 205 8.73 11.33 11.56
C ALA A 205 7.20 11.41 11.45
N ILE A 206 6.55 10.31 11.76
CA ILE A 206 5.12 10.25 11.99
C ILE A 206 4.89 10.57 13.46
N VAL A 207 4.13 11.62 13.76
CA VAL A 207 3.73 11.97 15.14
C VAL A 207 2.24 11.71 15.26
N ALA A 208 1.89 10.70 16.06
CA ALA A 208 0.51 10.30 16.32
C ALA A 208 0.19 10.52 17.80
N ARG A 209 -0.97 11.12 18.08
CA ARG A 209 -1.47 11.35 19.44
C ARG A 209 -2.72 10.51 19.68
N PHE A 210 -2.72 9.75 20.75
CA PHE A 210 -3.83 8.85 21.12
C PHE A 210 -4.48 9.33 22.41
N PRO A 211 -5.82 9.45 22.46
CA PRO A 211 -6.49 9.97 23.63
C PRO A 211 -6.32 9.06 24.84
N ILE A 212 -6.17 9.64 26.03
CA ILE A 212 -6.27 8.90 27.29
C ILE A 212 -7.75 8.94 27.70
N GLN A 213 -8.44 7.80 27.73
CA GLN A 213 -9.90 7.73 27.90
C GLN A 213 -10.38 8.33 29.23
N ALA A 214 -9.54 8.28 30.27
CA ALA A 214 -9.83 8.86 31.58
C ALA A 214 -9.40 10.33 31.72
N ASP A 215 -8.80 10.93 30.68
CA ASP A 215 -8.25 12.28 30.71
C ASP A 215 -8.31 12.92 29.31
N ALA A 216 -9.40 13.64 29.05
CA ALA A 216 -9.66 14.25 27.75
C ALA A 216 -8.69 15.38 27.37
N GLU A 217 -7.84 15.84 28.30
CA GLU A 217 -6.86 16.91 28.03
C GLU A 217 -5.46 16.36 27.72
N ARG A 218 -5.26 15.04 27.79
CA ARG A 218 -3.94 14.42 27.61
C ARG A 218 -3.97 13.26 26.62
N ASP A 219 -2.92 13.21 25.81
CA ASP A 219 -2.69 12.16 24.83
C ASP A 219 -1.41 11.37 25.14
N ILE A 220 -1.37 10.13 24.66
CA ILE A 220 -0.13 9.38 24.46
C ILE A 220 0.46 9.83 23.12
N GLU A 221 1.58 10.52 23.14
CA GLU A 221 2.31 10.88 21.92
C GLU A 221 3.29 9.76 21.53
N VAL A 222 3.11 9.24 20.32
CA VAL A 222 3.97 8.25 19.68
C VAL A 222 4.62 8.90 18.47
N ARG A 223 5.95 8.90 18.44
CA ARG A 223 6.73 9.39 17.31
C ARG A 223 7.46 8.23 16.65
N LEU A 224 7.16 7.94 15.40
CA LEU A 224 7.85 6.93 14.59
C LEU A 224 8.75 7.64 13.58
N THR A 225 10.06 7.56 13.75
CA THR A 225 11.03 8.09 12.77
C THR A 225 11.38 6.99 11.78
N PRO A 226 10.90 7.03 10.53
CA PRO A 226 11.17 5.98 9.56
C PRO A 226 12.60 6.06 9.02
N ALA A 227 13.18 4.90 8.67
CA ALA A 227 14.51 4.82 8.06
C ALA A 227 14.55 5.43 6.65
N ARG A 228 13.38 5.58 6.01
CA ARG A 228 13.19 6.25 4.71
C ARG A 228 12.08 7.30 4.81
N PRO A 229 12.14 8.40 4.04
CA PRO A 229 11.20 9.51 4.19
C PRO A 229 9.80 9.24 3.60
N ASP A 230 9.66 8.15 2.82
CA ASP A 230 8.42 7.70 2.21
C ASP A 230 7.68 6.75 3.16
N THR A 231 6.41 7.04 3.44
CA THR A 231 5.64 6.29 4.44
C THR A 231 4.21 6.01 3.97
N PRO A 232 3.58 4.92 4.44
CA PRO A 232 2.17 4.64 4.14
C PRO A 232 1.23 5.79 4.53
N LEU A 233 1.53 6.51 5.61
CA LEU A 233 0.67 7.59 6.10
C LEU A 233 0.80 8.87 5.27
N PHE A 234 2.00 9.28 4.88
CA PHE A 234 2.20 10.59 4.22
C PHE A 234 2.62 10.51 2.75
N GLY A 235 2.61 9.32 2.16
CA GLY A 235 3.02 9.12 0.78
C GLY A 235 4.52 9.26 0.61
N VAL A 236 4.94 9.71 -0.58
CA VAL A 236 6.34 9.91 -0.90
C VAL A 236 6.77 11.35 -0.63
N ALA A 237 8.02 11.58 -0.25
CA ALA A 237 8.49 12.92 0.13
C ALA A 237 8.34 13.97 -0.98
N ALA A 238 8.46 13.56 -2.25
CA ALA A 238 8.31 14.44 -3.42
C ALA A 238 6.84 14.74 -3.78
N ARG A 239 5.90 13.91 -3.32
CA ARG A 239 4.45 14.00 -3.57
C ARG A 239 3.71 13.59 -2.31
N PRO A 240 3.70 14.45 -1.27
CA PRO A 240 3.08 14.12 -0.01
C PRO A 240 1.57 13.98 -0.17
N THR A 241 0.98 13.06 0.57
CA THR A 241 -0.47 12.83 0.60
C THR A 241 -1.00 12.99 2.02
N GLY A 242 -2.32 13.07 2.16
CA GLY A 242 -2.97 12.87 3.47
C GLY A 242 -2.77 11.45 4.00
N PRO A 243 -3.11 11.21 5.28
CA PRO A 243 -3.06 9.90 5.94
C PRO A 243 -3.63 8.77 5.08
N MET A 244 -2.78 7.81 4.69
CA MET A 244 -3.14 6.63 3.88
C MET A 244 -3.70 6.93 2.48
N GLU A 245 -3.76 8.20 2.08
CA GLU A 245 -4.33 8.60 0.79
C GLU A 245 -3.48 8.14 -0.39
N VAL A 246 -2.19 7.80 -0.17
CA VAL A 246 -1.34 7.19 -1.20
C VAL A 246 -1.94 5.92 -1.80
N PHE A 247 -2.73 5.16 -1.02
CA PHE A 247 -3.41 3.94 -1.47
C PHE A 247 -4.80 4.18 -2.05
N ARG A 248 -5.33 5.40 -1.92
CA ARG A 248 -6.73 5.75 -2.25
C ARG A 248 -6.83 6.84 -3.30
N GLN A 249 -5.69 7.24 -3.88
CA GLN A 249 -5.63 8.24 -4.93
C GLN A 249 -6.51 7.84 -6.11
N ARG A 250 -7.25 8.80 -6.67
CA ARG A 250 -8.03 8.58 -7.89
C ARG A 250 -7.14 8.09 -9.04
N ALA A 251 -5.91 8.57 -9.12
CA ALA A 251 -4.94 8.15 -10.13
C ALA A 251 -4.56 6.66 -10.01
N LEU A 252 -4.68 6.05 -8.83
CA LEU A 252 -4.41 4.62 -8.62
C LEU A 252 -5.53 3.71 -9.15
N GLN A 253 -6.65 4.26 -9.63
CA GLN A 253 -7.67 3.46 -10.29
C GLN A 253 -7.12 2.84 -11.57
N ILE A 254 -7.09 1.51 -11.61
CA ILE A 254 -6.53 0.79 -12.75
C ILE A 254 -7.33 1.04 -14.04
N PRO A 255 -6.69 1.52 -15.13
CA PRO A 255 -7.34 1.64 -16.42
C PRO A 255 -7.84 0.28 -16.90
N ARG A 256 -9.15 0.19 -17.18
CA ARG A 256 -9.77 -1.04 -17.69
C ARG A 256 -9.60 -1.21 -19.19
N THR A 257 -9.10 -0.19 -19.87
CA THR A 257 -8.79 -0.17 -21.30
C THR A 257 -7.38 0.37 -21.45
N LEU A 258 -6.57 -0.28 -22.27
CA LEU A 258 -5.21 0.21 -22.54
C LEU A 258 -5.20 1.25 -23.67
N SER A 259 -6.13 1.15 -24.63
CA SER A 259 -6.28 2.11 -25.73
C SER A 259 -7.76 2.43 -25.97
N SER A 260 -8.01 3.61 -26.56
CA SER A 260 -9.36 4.19 -26.77
C SER A 260 -10.31 3.37 -27.65
N GLY A 261 -9.83 2.30 -28.29
CA GLY A 261 -10.64 1.37 -29.08
C GLY A 261 -10.63 -0.08 -28.60
N ALA A 262 -9.96 -0.38 -27.47
CA ALA A 262 -9.92 -1.72 -26.92
C ALA A 262 -11.20 -2.06 -26.13
N ALA A 263 -11.61 -3.33 -26.17
CA ALA A 263 -12.65 -3.81 -25.27
C ALA A 263 -12.18 -3.67 -23.81
N PRO A 264 -13.03 -3.20 -22.89
CA PRO A 264 -12.67 -3.08 -21.49
C PRO A 264 -12.46 -4.46 -20.87
N CYS A 265 -11.49 -4.56 -19.96
CA CYS A 265 -11.29 -5.72 -19.13
C CYS A 265 -12.56 -5.97 -18.30
N HIS A 266 -13.20 -7.10 -18.54
CA HIS A 266 -14.29 -7.58 -17.70
C HIS A 266 -13.72 -8.12 -16.38
N ARG A 267 -14.46 -7.97 -15.28
CA ARG A 267 -14.14 -8.71 -14.05
C ARG A 267 -14.14 -10.19 -14.40
N ILE A 268 -13.03 -10.88 -14.15
CA ILE A 268 -13.04 -12.34 -14.11
C ILE A 268 -13.93 -12.70 -12.91
N PRO A 269 -15.08 -13.39 -13.10
CA PRO A 269 -15.88 -13.82 -11.97
C PRO A 269 -15.02 -14.71 -11.07
N ALA A 270 -15.09 -14.51 -9.76
CA ALA A 270 -14.43 -15.37 -8.79
C ALA A 270 -14.82 -16.82 -9.11
N VAL A 271 -13.83 -17.68 -9.35
CA VAL A 271 -14.06 -19.11 -9.59
C VAL A 271 -14.77 -19.65 -8.36
N THR A 272 -16.07 -19.91 -8.50
CA THR A 272 -16.82 -20.64 -7.49
C THR A 272 -16.41 -22.09 -7.70
N GLU A 273 -15.56 -22.62 -6.82
CA GLU A 273 -15.26 -24.05 -6.79
C GLU A 273 -16.59 -24.80 -6.58
N ARG A 274 -17.18 -25.24 -7.69
CA ARG A 274 -18.20 -26.28 -7.64
C ARG A 274 -17.48 -27.55 -7.28
N HIS A 275 -17.52 -27.90 -6.00
CA HIS A 275 -17.33 -29.28 -5.57
C HIS A 275 -18.39 -30.14 -6.27
N GLU A 276 -18.02 -30.76 -7.38
CA GLU A 276 -18.75 -31.91 -7.93
C GLU A 276 -18.54 -33.08 -6.95
N GLN A 277 -19.50 -33.24 -6.04
CA GLN A 277 -19.69 -34.49 -5.32
C GLN A 277 -20.11 -35.55 -6.35
N GLY A 278 -19.15 -36.39 -6.73
CA GLY A 278 -19.42 -37.60 -7.50
C GLY A 278 -20.37 -38.50 -6.74
N GLU A 279 -21.54 -38.75 -7.34
CA GLU A 279 -22.42 -39.87 -7.02
C GLU A 279 -21.63 -41.17 -7.13
N ARG A 280 -21.47 -41.85 -6.00
CA ARG A 280 -21.08 -43.26 -5.96
C ARG A 280 -22.34 -44.10 -6.14
N ASN A 281 -22.51 -44.63 -7.34
CA ASN A 281 -23.19 -45.90 -7.55
C ASN A 281 -22.23 -47.01 -7.14
N GLU A 282 -22.59 -47.77 -6.12
CA GLU A 282 -22.48 -49.24 -6.01
C GLU A 282 -23.15 -49.70 -4.70
#